data_AF-A0A183GAD8-F1
#
_entry.id   AF-A0A183GAD8-F1
#
_cell.length_a   1.000
_cell.length_b   1.000
_cell.length_c   1.000
_cell.angle_alpha   90.00
_cell.angle_beta   90.00
_cell.angle_gamma   90.00
#
_symmetry.space_group_name_H-M   'P 1'
#
loop_
_entity.id
_entity.type
_entity.pdbx_description
1 polymer ?
#
loop_
_entity_poly.entity_id
_entity_poly.type
_entity_poly.pdbx_seq_one_letter_code
_entity_poly.pdbx_strand_id
1 'polypeptide(L)' 'MLQKKSGEFHEHSQELWNITAIHTWERLNNGLLRMYEAEVLQKFNVVRRFRFGSLFSFERRDDAPQEAGYITDEDSDLID' A
#
# COMPACT_ATOMS: atom_id res chain seq x y z
N MET A 1 -26.76 7.86 -7.64
CA MET A 1 -26.45 6.57 -8.31
C MET A 1 -24.95 6.52 -8.56
N LEU A 2 -24.29 5.47 -8.08
CA LEU A 2 -22.92 5.19 -8.50
C LEU A 2 -22.98 4.73 -9.96
N GLN A 3 -22.15 5.34 -10.81
CA GLN A 3 -22.29 5.20 -12.26
C GLN A 3 -21.78 3.86 -12.81
N LYS A 4 -20.96 3.12 -12.05
CA LYS A 4 -20.23 1.92 -12.55
C LYS A 4 -20.70 0.59 -11.98
N LYS A 5 -21.29 0.57 -10.79
CA LYS A 5 -21.71 -0.66 -10.10
C LYS A 5 -23.15 -0.48 -9.64
N SER A 6 -23.98 -1.48 -9.95
CA SER A 6 -25.37 -1.56 -9.50
C SER A 6 -25.43 -2.28 -8.14
N GLY A 7 -26.50 -2.05 -7.37
CA GLY A 7 -26.68 -2.60 -6.03
C GLY A 7 -26.34 -1.60 -4.92
N GLU A 8 -26.44 -2.04 -3.67
CA GLU A 8 -26.09 -1.18 -2.54
C GLU A 8 -24.56 -1.05 -2.43
N PHE A 9 -24.08 0.12 -2.01
CA PHE A 9 -22.65 0.41 -1.98
C PHE A 9 -21.84 -0.58 -1.12
N HIS A 10 -22.44 -1.03 -0.02
CA HIS A 10 -21.81 -1.95 0.92
C HIS A 10 -21.60 -3.35 0.33
N GLU A 11 -22.40 -3.77 -0.66
CA GLU A 11 -22.31 -5.08 -1.30
C GLU A 11 -21.11 -5.17 -2.25
N HIS A 12 -20.81 -4.07 -2.96
CA HIS A 12 -19.85 -4.09 -4.05
C HIS A 12 -18.56 -3.33 -3.75
N SER A 13 -18.51 -2.62 -2.63
CA SER A 13 -17.44 -1.75 -2.18
C SER A 13 -17.31 -1.77 -0.66
N GLN A 14 -17.34 -2.97 -0.08
CA GLN A 14 -17.31 -3.19 1.37
C GLN A 14 -16.12 -2.51 2.08
N GLU A 15 -14.91 -2.55 1.52
CA GLU A 15 -13.74 -1.88 2.10
C GLU A 15 -13.91 -0.35 2.15
N LEU A 16 -14.41 0.23 1.06
CA LEU A 16 -14.70 1.67 1.00
C LEU A 16 -15.88 2.03 1.91
N TRP A 17 -16.84 1.13 2.10
CA TRP A 17 -17.91 1.32 3.08
C TRP A 17 -17.37 1.33 4.51
N ASN A 18 -16.47 0.41 4.85
CA ASN A 18 -15.88 0.32 6.19
C ASN A 18 -15.10 1.60 6.57
N ILE A 19 -14.38 2.22 5.64
CA ILE A 19 -13.67 3.48 5.91
C ILE A 19 -14.60 4.68 6.12
N THR A 20 -15.88 4.61 5.70
CA THR A 20 -16.84 5.70 5.98
C THR A 20 -17.14 5.86 7.46
N ALA A 21 -16.86 4.85 8.29
CA ALA A 21 -17.02 4.92 9.74
C ALA A 21 -15.93 5.77 10.43
N ILE A 22 -14.88 6.20 9.71
CA ILE A 22 -13.80 7.01 10.26
C ILE A 22 -14.24 8.48 10.34
N HIS A 23 -14.24 9.05 11.54
CA HIS A 23 -14.79 10.39 11.82
C HIS A 23 -13.88 11.57 11.44
N THR A 24 -12.62 11.33 11.09
CA THR A 24 -11.64 12.40 10.81
C THR A 24 -10.85 12.10 9.55
N TRP A 25 -10.71 13.11 8.68
CA TRP A 25 -9.92 13.02 7.44
C TRP A 25 -8.45 12.68 7.69
N GLU A 26 -7.86 13.17 8.78
CA GLU A 26 -6.47 12.88 9.14
C GLU A 26 -6.24 11.37 9.36
N ARG A 27 -7.09 10.72 10.17
CA ARG A 27 -6.99 9.27 10.41
C ARG A 27 -7.27 8.47 9.15
N LEU A 28 -8.21 8.92 8.32
CA LEU A 28 -8.51 8.28 7.04
C LEU A 28 -7.30 8.35 6.10
N ASN A 29 -6.68 9.52 5.95
CA ASN A 29 -5.50 9.71 5.12
C ASN A 29 -4.32 8.85 5.60
N ASN A 30 -4.04 8.85 6.90
CA ASN A 30 -2.99 8.02 7.48
C ASN A 30 -3.25 6.52 7.27
N GLY A 31 -4.50 6.06 7.41
CA GLY A 31 -4.88 4.69 7.13
C GLY A 31 -4.71 4.31 5.66
N LEU A 32 -5.16 5.17 4.74
CA LEU A 32 -5.03 4.93 3.30
C LEU A 32 -3.57 4.92 2.85
N LEU A 33 -2.71 5.76 3.43
CA LEU A 33 -1.28 5.78 3.08
C LEU A 33 -0.59 4.47 3.50
N ARG A 34 -0.86 3.98 4.71
CA ARG A 34 -0.33 2.69 5.19
C ARG A 34 -0.87 1.51 4.37
N MET A 35 -2.15 1.55 4.03
CA MET A 35 -2.76 0.53 3.17
C MET A 35 -2.13 0.56 1.77
N TYR A 36 -1.85 1.74 1.20
CA TYR A 36 -1.17 1.87 -0.08
C TYR A 36 0.23 1.26 -0.05
N GLU A 37 0.99 1.54 1.01
CA GLU A 37 2.31 0.93 1.20
C GLU A 37 2.24 -0.61 1.22
N ALA A 38 1.37 -1.18 2.04
CA ALA A 38 1.24 -2.63 2.20
C ALA A 38 0.61 -3.34 0.98
N GLU A 39 -0.46 -2.79 0.42
CA GLU A 39 -1.27 -3.44 -0.61
C GLU A 39 -0.81 -3.13 -2.03
N VAL A 40 -0.05 -2.05 -2.23
CA VAL A 40 0.49 -1.65 -3.53
C VAL A 40 1.99 -1.81 -3.55
N LEU A 41 2.73 -1.03 -2.75
CA LEU A 41 4.19 -0.94 -2.88
C LEU A 41 4.90 -2.23 -2.46
N GLN A 42 4.43 -2.90 -1.41
CA GLN A 42 5.00 -4.15 -0.91
C GLN A 42 4.47 -5.41 -1.63
N LYS A 43 3.53 -5.28 -2.57
CA LYS A 43 3.06 -6.42 -3.38
C LYS A 43 3.82 -6.48 -4.69
N PHE A 44 4.76 -7.42 -4.80
CA PHE A 44 5.54 -7.63 -6.03
C PHE A 44 4.66 -7.75 -7.29
N ASN A 45 3.57 -8.53 -7.20
CA ASN A 45 2.63 -8.70 -8.31
C ASN A 45 1.87 -7.43 -8.68
N VAL A 46 1.94 -6.37 -7.89
CA VAL A 46 1.40 -5.04 -8.23
C VAL A 46 2.52 -4.20 -8.85
N VAL A 47 3.66 -4.06 -8.15
CA VAL A 47 4.79 -3.21 -8.57
C VAL A 47 5.66 -3.77 -9.70
N ARG A 48 5.53 -5.03 -10.11
CA ARG A 48 6.43 -5.66 -11.11
C ARG A 48 6.57 -4.93 -12.46
N ARG A 49 5.64 -4.02 -12.78
CA ARG A 49 5.70 -3.22 -14.03
C ARG A 49 6.25 -1.81 -13.81
N PHE A 50 6.69 -1.47 -12.60
CA PHE A 50 7.35 -0.21 -12.33
C PHE A 50 8.64 -0.15 -13.15
N ARG A 51 8.86 1.01 -13.77
CA ARG A 51 10.03 1.26 -14.61
C ARG A 51 10.96 2.18 -13.84
N PHE A 52 12.20 1.73 -13.69
CA PHE A 52 13.28 2.51 -13.11
C PHE A 52 14.20 2.99 -14.23
N GLY A 53 14.77 4.18 -14.07
CA GLY A 53 15.60 4.84 -15.07
C GLY A 53 16.28 6.06 -14.46
N SER A 54 16.68 7.03 -15.28
CA SER A 54 17.39 8.21 -14.78
C SER A 54 16.57 9.11 -13.85
N LEU A 55 15.24 9.15 -14.01
CA LEU A 55 14.36 9.96 -13.14
C LEU A 55 14.04 9.28 -11.80
N PHE A 56 13.93 7.94 -11.82
CA PHE A 56 13.65 7.12 -10.66
C PHE A 56 14.67 5.99 -10.64
N SER A 57 15.81 6.24 -10.00
CA SER A 57 16.87 5.24 -9.85
C SER A 57 16.39 4.11 -8.95
N PHE A 58 16.83 2.88 -9.26
CA PHE A 58 16.68 1.73 -8.37
C PHE A 58 17.80 1.67 -7.33
N GLU A 59 18.83 2.51 -7.47
CA GLU A 59 19.94 2.57 -6.53
C GLU A 59 19.46 3.06 -5.16
N ARG A 60 20.06 2.49 -4.12
CA ARG A 60 19.79 2.89 -2.75
C ARG A 60 20.21 4.35 -2.57
N ARG A 61 19.33 5.14 -1.96
CA ARG A 61 19.65 6.50 -1.54
C ARG A 61 20.59 6.49 -0.34
N ASP A 62 21.70 7.23 -0.43
CA ASP A 62 22.69 7.36 0.64
C ASP A 62 22.16 8.19 1.83
N ASP A 63 21.18 9.07 1.60
CA ASP A 63 20.58 9.96 2.59
C ASP A 63 19.32 9.39 3.24
N ALA A 64 18.91 8.18 2.87
CA ALA A 64 17.75 7.55 3.46
C ALA A 64 18.04 7.21 4.94
N PRO A 65 17.12 7.53 5.87
CA PRO A 65 17.19 7.01 7.23
C PRO A 65 17.34 5.49 7.17
N GLN A 66 18.16 4.92 8.06
CA GLN A 66 18.29 3.47 8.19
C GLN A 66 16.91 2.92 8.63
N GLU A 67 16.07 2.51 7.68
CA GLU A 67 14.78 1.91 7.98
C GLU A 67 14.98 0.58 8.74
N ALA A 68 14.08 0.30 9.68
CA ALA A 68 14.01 -1.01 10.32
C ALA A 68 13.89 -2.07 9.21
N GLY A 69 14.84 -3.00 9.16
CA GLY A 69 14.95 -3.96 8.07
C GLY A 69 13.60 -4.61 7.75
N TYR A 70 13.18 -4.51 6.49
CA TYR A 70 12.16 -5.40 5.97
C TYR A 70 12.72 -6.81 6.11
N ILE A 71 11.96 -7.72 6.73
CA ILE A 71 12.29 -9.14 6.73
C ILE A 71 12.39 -9.53 5.27
N THR A 72 13.61 -9.76 4.82
CA THR A 72 13.83 -10.29 3.48
C THR A 72 13.39 -11.75 3.49
N ASP A 73 13.02 -12.31 2.34
CA ASP A 73 12.78 -13.76 2.24
C ASP A 73 14.03 -14.59 2.64
N GLU A 74 15.20 -13.94 2.78
CA GLU A 74 16.43 -14.54 3.32
C GLU A 74 16.46 -14.57 4.86
N ASP A 75 15.69 -13.71 5.53
CA ASP A 75 15.57 -13.63 6.99
C ASP A 75 14.44 -14.51 7.54
N SER A 76 13.52 -15.01 6.69
CA SER A 76 12.45 -15.92 7.12
C SER A 76 12.98 -17.30 7.54
N ASP A 77 14.14 -17.70 7.02
CA ASP A 77 14.83 -18.95 7.38
C ASP A 77 15.62 -18.83 8.70
N LEU A 78 15.69 -17.63 9.29
CA LEU A 78 16.36 -17.35 10.57
C LEU A 78 15.39 -17.19 11.75
N ILE A 79 14.09 -17.37 11.51
CA ILE A 79 13.05 -17.38 12.54
C ILE A 79 12.52 -18.81 12.65
N ASP A 80 13.26 -19.66 13.35
CA ASP A 80 12.83 -21.00 13.80
C ASP A 80 12.91 -21.07 15.34
#